data_AF-A0A1D8ADV3-F1
#
_entry.id   AF-A0A1D8ADV3-F1
#
_cell.length_a   1.000
_cell.length_b   1.000
_cell.length_c   1.000
_cell.angle_alpha   90.00
_cell.angle_beta   90.00
_cell.angle_gamma   90.00
#
_symmetry.space_group_name_H-M   'P 1'
#
loop_
_entity.id
_entity.type
_entity.pdbx_description
1 polymer ?
#
loop_
_entity_poly.entity_id
_entity_poly.type
_entity_poly.pdbx_seq_one_letter_code
_entity_poly.pdbx_strand_id
1 'polypeptide(L)'
;MASMVLSKLQERNIQHNPPRSGPTFTISQAASLVGRSASAIRIAEAEGRLPHQERNMTGRRKGYTLKDLDTMRQVFDTRPWREETDPPAIIACQNFKGGVGKSTIAVHMAQYLAIHGYRVLLIDADAQASATMQFGYIPDKDLDELDSIYALLQGKPERGIAQIIRKTHFHNLDLIPANLKLYNAEYEVAARIGVHGFNVLTTLARDIHKVAGNYDVIVMDPPPALGMVSLSVMYAANALLIPVPPSIVDFASTTAFLGMLEETMGALGEHDIQPEYGFVGMVISKSEANIESQRQIVDITNTVFGRSVFSQELRSSAEFNNAASQLKTVFDLTSSTTNHAVRTRCLNQLNQLGWELEENIKKLWPSRHGLD
;
A
#
# COMPACT_ATOMS: atom_id res chain seq x y z
N MET A 1 -0.87 -29.42 2.30
CA MET A 1 -0.20 -29.16 3.60
C MET A 1 -0.19 -27.68 3.96
N ALA A 2 0.38 -26.77 3.16
CA ALA A 2 0.41 -25.32 3.45
C ALA A 2 -0.98 -24.66 3.58
N SER A 3 -1.88 -24.88 2.61
CA SER A 3 -3.28 -24.42 2.66
C SER A 3 -4.03 -24.88 3.92
N MET A 4 -3.76 -26.10 4.40
CA MET A 4 -4.37 -26.64 5.63
C MET A 4 -3.85 -25.94 6.90
N VAL A 5 -2.59 -25.52 6.93
CA VAL A 5 -2.02 -24.74 8.05
C VAL A 5 -2.62 -23.33 8.08
N LEU A 6 -2.69 -22.66 6.92
CA LEU A 6 -3.31 -21.33 6.80
C LEU A 6 -4.81 -21.36 7.14
N SER A 7 -5.52 -22.39 6.68
CA SER A 7 -6.95 -22.59 7.01
C SER A 7 -7.16 -22.76 8.52
N LYS A 8 -6.32 -23.57 9.20
CA LYS A 8 -6.37 -23.70 10.67
C LYS A 8 -6.04 -22.40 11.39
N LEU A 9 -5.12 -21.58 10.87
CA LEU A 9 -4.82 -20.26 11.45
C LEU A 9 -6.00 -19.29 11.26
N GLN A 10 -6.66 -19.29 10.11
CA GLN A 10 -7.85 -18.48 9.85
C GLN A 10 -9.04 -18.96 10.68
N GLU A 11 -9.29 -20.27 10.78
CA GLU A 11 -10.31 -20.84 11.67
C GLU A 11 -10.05 -20.47 13.13
N ARG A 12 -8.80 -20.57 13.59
CA ARG A 12 -8.41 -20.13 14.94
C ARG A 12 -8.61 -18.62 15.12
N ASN A 13 -8.31 -17.82 14.10
CA ASN A 13 -8.57 -16.38 14.10
C ASN A 13 -10.08 -16.08 14.12
N ILE A 14 -10.91 -16.80 13.36
CA ILE A 14 -12.38 -16.62 13.30
C ILE A 14 -13.05 -17.11 14.58
N GLN A 15 -12.60 -18.24 15.15
CA GLN A 15 -13.12 -18.79 16.40
C GLN A 15 -12.78 -17.93 17.62
N HIS A 16 -11.76 -17.05 17.55
CA HIS A 16 -11.30 -16.24 18.68
C HIS A 16 -11.41 -14.73 18.46
N ASN A 17 -11.66 -14.24 17.23
CA ASN A 17 -11.85 -12.82 16.94
C ASN A 17 -13.18 -12.55 16.20
N PRO A 18 -13.84 -11.42 16.48
CA PRO A 18 -15.00 -10.96 15.70
C PRO A 18 -14.63 -10.73 14.22
N PRO A 19 -15.64 -10.61 13.32
CA PRO A 19 -15.40 -10.22 11.93
C PRO A 19 -14.52 -8.97 11.87
N ARG A 20 -13.57 -8.98 10.92
CA ARG A 20 -12.60 -7.89 10.77
C ARG A 20 -13.35 -6.57 10.58
N SER A 21 -12.96 -5.59 11.38
CA SER A 21 -13.44 -4.22 11.27
C SER A 21 -12.24 -3.29 11.22
N GLY A 22 -12.35 -2.21 10.44
CA GLY A 22 -11.33 -1.17 10.42
C GLY A 22 -11.18 -0.48 11.78
N PRO A 23 -10.13 0.34 11.95
CA PRO A 23 -9.88 1.07 13.19
C PRO A 23 -11.03 2.03 13.53
N THR A 24 -11.20 2.27 14.82
CA THR A 24 -12.10 3.30 15.34
C THR A 24 -11.32 4.45 15.96
N PHE A 25 -11.88 5.65 15.86
CA PHE A 25 -11.22 6.89 16.25
C PHE A 25 -12.02 7.61 17.34
N THR A 26 -11.33 8.22 18.28
CA THR A 26 -11.95 9.18 19.20
C THR A 26 -12.37 10.44 18.45
N ILE A 27 -13.22 11.29 19.05
CA ILE A 27 -13.60 12.57 18.42
C ILE A 27 -12.41 13.48 18.14
N SER A 28 -11.37 13.43 18.97
CA SER A 28 -10.16 14.23 18.78
C SER A 28 -9.37 13.75 17.56
N GLN A 29 -9.21 12.43 17.42
CA GLN A 29 -8.55 11.84 16.25
C GLN A 29 -9.37 12.07 14.97
N ALA A 30 -10.70 11.89 15.03
CA ALA A 30 -11.61 12.15 13.92
C ALA A 30 -11.51 13.61 13.46
N ALA A 31 -11.56 14.56 14.40
CA ALA A 31 -11.37 15.98 14.14
C ALA A 31 -10.06 16.28 13.39
N SER A 32 -8.94 15.73 13.88
CA SER A 32 -7.65 15.88 13.20
C SER A 32 -7.64 15.29 11.79
N LEU A 33 -8.17 14.08 11.59
CA LEU A 33 -8.15 13.36 10.32
C LEU A 33 -9.07 14.00 9.26
N VAL A 34 -10.12 14.69 9.68
CA VAL A 34 -11.08 15.38 8.82
C VAL A 34 -10.66 16.83 8.55
N GLY A 35 -9.68 17.36 9.29
CA GLY A 35 -9.27 18.77 9.18
C GLY A 35 -10.27 19.75 9.79
N ARG A 36 -10.97 19.35 10.86
CA ARG A 36 -11.99 20.17 11.55
C ARG A 36 -11.84 20.09 13.06
N SER A 37 -12.53 20.97 13.80
CA SER A 37 -12.54 20.90 15.27
C SER A 37 -13.56 19.87 15.78
N ALA A 38 -13.30 19.29 16.95
CA ALA A 38 -14.27 18.43 17.62
C ALA A 38 -15.61 19.15 17.91
N SER A 39 -15.59 20.48 18.06
CA SER A 39 -16.79 21.30 18.21
C SER A 39 -17.60 21.34 16.90
N ALA A 40 -16.95 21.56 15.76
CA ALA A 40 -17.60 21.58 14.46
C ALA A 40 -18.33 20.26 14.15
N ILE A 41 -17.72 19.12 14.51
CA ILE A 41 -18.35 17.80 14.40
C ILE A 41 -19.62 17.72 15.26
N ARG A 42 -19.54 18.13 16.55
CA ARG A 42 -20.71 18.08 17.45
C ARG A 42 -21.84 19.01 17.00
N ILE A 43 -21.51 20.18 16.47
CA ILE A 43 -22.50 21.12 15.91
C ILE A 43 -23.18 20.49 14.69
N ALA A 44 -22.41 19.93 13.75
CA ALA A 44 -22.96 19.26 12.58
C ALA A 44 -23.83 18.05 12.95
N GLU A 45 -23.48 17.29 14.00
CA GLU A 45 -24.34 16.23 14.54
C GLU A 45 -25.65 16.81 15.10
N ALA A 46 -25.58 17.87 15.91
CA ALA A 46 -26.76 18.49 16.53
C ALA A 46 -27.72 19.12 15.50
N GLU A 47 -27.17 19.66 14.41
CA GLU A 47 -27.93 20.20 13.27
C GLU A 47 -28.48 19.10 12.34
N GLY A 48 -28.18 17.83 12.59
CA GLY A 48 -28.62 16.70 11.77
C GLY A 48 -27.87 16.55 10.44
N ARG A 49 -26.79 17.31 10.21
CA ARG A 49 -25.91 17.17 9.04
C ARG A 49 -25.03 15.92 9.11
N LEU A 50 -24.74 15.45 10.31
CA LEU A 50 -24.03 14.19 10.57
C LEU A 50 -24.89 13.25 11.42
N PRO A 51 -24.78 11.92 11.20
CA PRO A 51 -25.48 10.95 12.03
C PRO A 51 -24.99 11.02 13.48
N HIS A 52 -25.92 10.85 14.42
CA HIS A 52 -25.57 10.78 15.84
C HIS A 52 -24.73 9.53 16.14
N GLN A 53 -23.64 9.72 16.86
CA GLN A 53 -22.78 8.61 17.25
C GLN A 53 -23.39 7.73 18.33
N GLU A 54 -23.31 6.42 18.09
CA GLU A 54 -23.70 5.42 19.07
C GLU A 54 -22.88 5.56 20.36
N ARG A 55 -23.57 5.38 21.49
CA ARG A 55 -22.96 5.32 22.80
C ARG A 55 -22.97 3.87 23.29
N ASN A 56 -21.92 3.47 23.99
CA ASN A 56 -21.88 2.20 24.68
C ASN A 56 -22.75 2.24 25.96
N MET A 57 -22.83 1.11 26.67
CA MET A 57 -23.63 1.00 27.90
C MET A 57 -23.17 1.94 29.04
N THR A 58 -21.94 2.47 28.97
CA THR A 58 -21.41 3.44 29.94
C THR A 58 -21.65 4.89 29.51
N GLY A 59 -22.41 5.13 28.44
CA GLY A 59 -22.73 6.46 27.91
C GLY A 59 -21.60 7.12 27.11
N ARG A 60 -20.46 6.43 26.93
CA ARG A 60 -19.32 6.88 26.14
C ARG A 60 -19.54 6.56 24.67
N ARG A 61 -19.15 7.47 23.77
CA ARG A 61 -19.22 7.24 22.31
C ARG A 61 -18.39 6.01 21.93
N LYS A 62 -18.93 5.14 21.06
CA LYS A 62 -18.27 3.92 20.56
C LYS A 62 -17.03 4.21 19.69
N GLY A 63 -16.84 5.46 19.27
CA GLY A 63 -15.77 5.88 18.37
C GLY A 63 -16.26 5.92 16.93
N TYR A 64 -15.55 6.65 16.07
CA TYR A 64 -15.90 6.85 14.66
C TYR A 64 -15.19 5.82 13.80
N THR A 65 -15.91 5.23 12.87
CA THR A 65 -15.35 4.36 11.83
C THR A 65 -14.77 5.19 10.69
N LEU A 66 -14.00 4.55 9.81
CA LEU A 66 -13.53 5.20 8.58
C LEU A 66 -14.67 5.69 7.67
N LYS A 67 -15.80 4.99 7.65
CA LYS A 67 -17.00 5.42 6.92
C LYS A 67 -17.61 6.68 7.50
N ASP A 68 -17.60 6.81 8.84
CA ASP A 68 -18.01 8.05 9.50
C ASP A 68 -17.08 9.20 9.12
N LEU A 69 -15.76 8.97 9.11
CA LEU A 69 -14.78 9.99 8.71
C LEU A 69 -14.98 10.45 7.26
N ASP A 70 -15.21 9.52 6.32
CA ASP A 70 -15.50 9.88 4.92
C ASP A 70 -16.81 10.67 4.79
N THR A 71 -17.85 10.29 5.54
CA THR A 71 -19.11 11.07 5.61
C THR A 71 -18.84 12.49 6.13
N MET A 72 -18.00 12.64 7.16
CA MET A 72 -17.60 13.96 7.66
C MET A 72 -16.84 14.76 6.61
N ARG A 73 -15.87 14.15 5.91
CA ARG A 73 -15.11 14.82 4.84
C ARG A 73 -16.02 15.29 3.72
N GLN A 74 -17.07 14.53 3.40
CA GLN A 74 -18.10 14.98 2.45
C GLN A 74 -18.89 16.19 2.96
N VAL A 75 -19.37 16.13 4.21
CA VAL A 75 -20.17 17.22 4.80
C VAL A 75 -19.37 18.51 4.98
N PHE A 76 -18.08 18.40 5.26
CA PHE A 76 -17.19 19.54 5.49
C PHE A 76 -16.38 19.96 4.27
N ASP A 77 -16.56 19.27 3.15
CA ASP A 77 -15.80 19.44 1.91
C ASP A 77 -14.28 19.42 2.13
N THR A 78 -13.80 18.36 2.81
CA THR A 78 -12.39 18.15 3.15
C THR A 78 -11.84 16.85 2.58
N ARG A 79 -12.42 16.34 1.49
CA ARG A 79 -11.87 15.17 0.79
C ARG A 79 -10.54 15.53 0.13
N PRO A 80 -9.47 14.75 0.33
CA PRO A 80 -8.14 15.08 -0.18
C PRO A 80 -7.94 14.67 -1.64
N TRP A 81 -9.00 14.40 -2.38
CA TRP A 81 -8.95 13.70 -3.67
C TRP A 81 -8.23 14.53 -4.74
N ARG A 82 -7.61 13.87 -5.70
CA ARG A 82 -7.11 14.57 -6.89
C ARG A 82 -8.28 15.12 -7.71
N GLU A 83 -8.03 16.13 -8.54
CA GLU A 83 -9.01 16.51 -9.56
C GLU A 83 -9.09 15.44 -10.65
N GLU A 84 -10.21 15.38 -11.38
CA GLU A 84 -10.40 14.37 -12.42
C GLU A 84 -9.32 14.45 -13.53
N THR A 85 -8.81 15.65 -13.79
CA THR A 85 -7.76 15.92 -14.78
C THR A 85 -6.37 15.47 -14.34
N ASP A 86 -6.14 15.32 -13.03
CA ASP A 86 -4.85 14.89 -12.52
C ASP A 86 -4.70 13.37 -12.65
N PRO A 87 -3.52 12.83 -12.94
CA PRO A 87 -3.32 11.40 -12.97
C PRO A 87 -3.43 10.81 -11.54
N PRO A 88 -3.92 9.57 -11.36
CA PRO A 88 -3.76 8.89 -10.08
C PRO A 88 -2.27 8.71 -9.77
N ALA A 89 -1.93 8.74 -8.48
CA ALA A 89 -0.59 8.34 -8.05
C ALA A 89 -0.50 6.80 -8.08
N ILE A 90 0.34 6.24 -8.93
CA ILE A 90 0.53 4.79 -9.09
C ILE A 90 1.93 4.44 -8.59
N ILE A 91 2.00 3.90 -7.38
CA ILE A 91 3.23 3.72 -6.61
C ILE A 91 3.61 2.24 -6.59
N ALA A 92 4.78 1.89 -7.12
CA ALA A 92 5.35 0.56 -6.95
C ALA A 92 6.28 0.54 -5.73
N CYS A 93 5.99 -0.33 -4.76
CA CYS A 93 6.89 -0.61 -3.66
C CYS A 93 7.92 -1.67 -4.12
N GLN A 94 9.12 -1.27 -4.57
CA GLN A 94 10.03 -2.16 -5.29
C GLN A 94 11.37 -2.34 -4.58
N ASN A 95 11.84 -3.60 -4.48
CA ASN A 95 13.23 -3.97 -4.20
C ASN A 95 13.47 -5.41 -4.70
N PHE A 96 14.70 -5.76 -5.08
CA PHE A 96 15.11 -7.10 -5.54
C PHE A 96 15.53 -8.07 -4.44
N LYS A 97 15.56 -7.64 -3.18
CA LYS A 97 15.82 -8.55 -2.07
C LYS A 97 14.53 -8.93 -1.34
N GLY A 98 14.35 -10.23 -1.15
CA GLY A 98 13.29 -10.77 -0.31
C GLY A 98 13.42 -10.28 1.13
N GLY A 99 12.30 -9.96 1.76
CA GLY A 99 12.27 -9.65 3.19
C GLY A 99 12.80 -8.27 3.58
N VAL A 100 12.87 -7.29 2.68
CA VAL A 100 13.24 -5.90 3.03
C VAL A 100 12.11 -5.09 3.68
N GLY A 101 10.91 -5.65 3.82
CA GLY A 101 9.73 -4.93 4.34
C GLY A 101 8.84 -4.31 3.28
N LYS A 102 9.04 -4.65 1.99
CA LYS A 102 8.24 -4.22 0.83
C LYS A 102 6.72 -4.34 1.04
N SER A 103 6.22 -5.56 1.25
CA SER A 103 4.78 -5.80 1.46
C SER A 103 4.26 -5.10 2.71
N THR A 104 5.07 -5.05 3.78
CA THR A 104 4.72 -4.31 5.00
C THR A 104 4.53 -2.83 4.68
N ILE A 105 5.49 -2.19 4.00
CA ILE A 105 5.38 -0.77 3.63
C ILE A 105 4.20 -0.56 2.68
N ALA A 106 4.05 -1.36 1.63
CA ALA A 106 2.96 -1.23 0.66
C ALA A 106 1.58 -1.26 1.33
N VAL A 107 1.33 -2.28 2.17
CA VAL A 107 0.06 -2.44 2.88
C VAL A 107 -0.18 -1.29 3.87
N HIS A 108 0.81 -0.93 4.67
CA HIS A 108 0.62 0.10 5.70
C HIS A 108 0.49 1.50 5.08
N MET A 109 1.16 1.80 3.97
CA MET A 109 1.00 3.06 3.24
C MET A 109 -0.37 3.12 2.58
N ALA A 110 -0.86 2.03 1.99
CA ALA A 110 -2.22 1.97 1.45
C ALA A 110 -3.28 2.21 2.54
N GLN A 111 -3.13 1.58 3.73
CA GLN A 111 -3.99 1.82 4.87
C GLN A 111 -3.89 3.24 5.42
N TYR A 112 -2.68 3.81 5.52
CA TYR A 112 -2.47 5.19 5.93
C TYR A 112 -3.25 6.15 5.02
N LEU A 113 -3.11 6.01 3.70
CA LEU A 113 -3.78 6.85 2.72
C LEU A 113 -5.32 6.71 2.83
N ALA A 114 -5.82 5.49 3.00
CA ALA A 114 -7.25 5.26 3.22
C ALA A 114 -7.77 5.91 4.52
N ILE A 115 -6.99 5.86 5.62
CA ILE A 115 -7.30 6.58 6.88
C ILE A 115 -7.41 8.09 6.62
N HIS A 116 -6.54 8.63 5.78
CA HIS A 116 -6.47 10.06 5.46
C HIS A 116 -7.53 10.49 4.41
N GLY A 117 -8.30 9.54 3.87
CA GLY A 117 -9.51 9.81 3.10
C GLY A 117 -9.35 9.64 1.59
N TYR A 118 -8.19 9.19 1.12
CA TYR A 118 -7.95 8.85 -0.27
C TYR A 118 -8.73 7.58 -0.66
N ARG A 119 -9.17 7.50 -1.92
CA ARG A 119 -9.66 6.27 -2.54
C ARG A 119 -8.47 5.45 -3.02
N VAL A 120 -8.22 4.31 -2.40
CA VAL A 120 -6.99 3.54 -2.58
C VAL A 120 -7.29 2.16 -3.18
N LEU A 121 -6.48 1.77 -4.17
CA LEU A 121 -6.37 0.40 -4.65
C LEU A 121 -5.00 -0.17 -4.28
N LEU A 122 -4.97 -1.28 -3.55
CA LEU A 122 -3.75 -2.07 -3.37
C LEU A 122 -3.75 -3.23 -4.37
N ILE A 123 -2.66 -3.40 -5.11
CA ILE A 123 -2.47 -4.53 -6.03
C ILE A 123 -1.34 -5.39 -5.47
N ASP A 124 -1.69 -6.60 -5.03
CA ASP A 124 -0.70 -7.62 -4.70
C ASP A 124 -0.27 -8.31 -6.01
N ALA A 125 1.00 -8.13 -6.37
CA ALA A 125 1.57 -8.67 -7.61
C ALA A 125 2.61 -9.76 -7.31
N ASP A 126 2.78 -10.15 -6.04
CA ASP A 126 3.69 -11.20 -5.62
C ASP A 126 2.92 -12.51 -5.46
N ALA A 127 3.36 -13.58 -6.14
CA ALA A 127 2.73 -14.90 -6.04
C ALA A 127 2.70 -15.47 -4.60
N GLN A 128 3.55 -14.96 -3.70
CA GLN A 128 3.51 -15.29 -2.26
C GLN A 128 2.32 -14.68 -1.53
N ALA A 129 1.61 -13.73 -2.14
CA ALA A 129 0.34 -13.17 -1.68
C ALA A 129 0.40 -12.62 -0.23
N SER A 130 1.53 -12.01 0.14
CA SER A 130 1.77 -11.53 1.50
C SER A 130 0.83 -10.38 1.88
N ALA A 131 0.60 -9.44 0.95
CA ALA A 131 -0.34 -8.35 1.17
C ALA A 131 -1.78 -8.86 1.22
N THR A 132 -2.14 -9.78 0.31
CA THR A 132 -3.45 -10.44 0.26
C THR A 132 -3.82 -11.10 1.59
N MET A 133 -2.89 -11.87 2.15
CA MET A 133 -3.06 -12.53 3.44
C MET A 133 -3.27 -11.54 4.59
N GLN A 134 -2.64 -10.36 4.56
CA GLN A 134 -2.85 -9.32 5.59
C GLN A 134 -4.26 -8.71 5.56
N PHE A 135 -5.00 -8.83 4.45
CA PHE A 135 -6.42 -8.48 4.39
C PHE A 135 -7.34 -9.64 4.79
N GLY A 136 -6.79 -10.81 5.09
CA GLY A 136 -7.52 -11.94 5.67
C GLY A 136 -8.03 -12.95 4.64
N TYR A 137 -7.73 -12.72 3.36
CA TYR A 137 -7.94 -13.69 2.28
C TYR A 137 -6.91 -14.81 2.39
N ILE A 138 -7.37 -16.06 2.28
CA ILE A 138 -6.52 -17.21 2.01
C ILE A 138 -6.52 -17.45 0.50
N PRO A 139 -5.38 -17.28 -0.19
CA PRO A 139 -5.34 -17.41 -1.65
C PRO A 139 -5.88 -18.73 -2.19
N ASP A 140 -5.59 -19.86 -1.54
CA ASP A 140 -6.01 -21.19 -2.00
C ASP A 140 -7.47 -21.56 -1.68
N LYS A 141 -8.20 -20.69 -0.97
CA LYS A 141 -9.56 -20.98 -0.46
C LYS A 141 -10.57 -19.92 -0.86
N ASP A 142 -10.19 -18.66 -0.75
CA ASP A 142 -11.09 -17.52 -0.90
C ASP A 142 -11.01 -16.90 -2.30
N LEU A 143 -10.06 -17.34 -3.16
CA LEU A 143 -9.79 -16.79 -4.49
C LEU A 143 -9.82 -17.86 -5.57
N ASP A 144 -10.40 -17.52 -6.72
CA ASP A 144 -10.25 -18.31 -7.93
C ASP A 144 -8.87 -18.07 -8.60
N GLU A 145 -8.48 -18.96 -9.51
CA GLU A 145 -7.21 -18.82 -10.26
C GLU A 145 -7.10 -17.49 -11.01
N LEU A 146 -8.22 -16.95 -11.47
CA LEU A 146 -8.32 -15.73 -12.28
C LEU A 146 -8.73 -14.48 -11.46
N ASP A 147 -8.58 -14.52 -10.14
CA ASP A 147 -8.88 -13.39 -9.25
C ASP A 147 -7.66 -12.50 -8.97
N SER A 148 -6.58 -12.67 -9.73
CA SER A 148 -5.35 -11.87 -9.63
C SER A 148 -4.98 -11.21 -10.95
N ILE A 149 -3.98 -10.33 -10.93
CA ILE A 149 -3.46 -9.70 -12.16
C ILE A 149 -2.92 -10.73 -13.17
N TYR A 150 -2.73 -12.00 -12.78
CA TYR A 150 -2.43 -13.10 -13.69
C TYR A 150 -3.40 -13.14 -14.88
N ALA A 151 -4.70 -12.98 -14.63
CA ALA A 151 -5.72 -13.00 -15.69
C ALA A 151 -5.49 -11.90 -16.74
N LEU A 152 -5.05 -10.72 -16.30
CA LEU A 152 -4.71 -9.59 -17.16
C LEU A 152 -3.43 -9.86 -17.95
N LEU A 153 -2.40 -10.36 -17.28
CA LEU A 153 -1.08 -10.66 -17.87
C LEU A 153 -1.13 -11.82 -18.88
N GLN A 154 -2.09 -12.74 -18.77
CA GLN A 154 -2.35 -13.75 -19.81
C GLN A 154 -2.96 -13.15 -21.09
N GLY A 155 -3.42 -11.91 -21.06
CA GLY A 155 -4.14 -11.31 -22.18
C GLY A 155 -5.48 -11.99 -22.42
N LYS A 156 -6.14 -12.46 -21.35
CA LYS A 156 -7.52 -12.97 -21.38
C LYS A 156 -8.47 -11.81 -21.05
N PRO A 157 -8.99 -11.07 -22.05
CA PRO A 157 -9.67 -9.78 -21.85
C PRO A 157 -11.05 -9.89 -21.21
N GLU A 158 -11.56 -11.12 -21.04
CA GLU A 158 -12.96 -11.41 -20.69
C GLU A 158 -13.25 -11.08 -19.22
N ARG A 159 -12.23 -11.14 -18.36
CA ARG A 159 -12.25 -10.59 -17.00
C ARG A 159 -11.47 -9.28 -17.00
N GLY A 160 -12.15 -8.17 -17.27
CA GLY A 160 -11.55 -6.84 -17.11
C GLY A 160 -11.13 -6.59 -15.65
N ILE A 161 -10.15 -5.71 -15.43
CA ILE A 161 -9.58 -5.43 -14.10
C ILE A 161 -10.63 -5.16 -13.01
N ALA A 162 -11.76 -4.54 -13.36
CA ALA A 162 -12.84 -4.25 -12.41
C ALA A 162 -13.43 -5.52 -11.75
N GLN A 163 -13.40 -6.66 -12.44
CA GLN A 163 -13.97 -7.92 -11.94
C GLN A 163 -13.06 -8.64 -10.93
N ILE A 164 -11.76 -8.32 -10.91
CA ILE A 164 -10.79 -8.92 -9.99
C ILE A 164 -10.53 -8.04 -8.75
N ILE A 165 -11.11 -6.84 -8.70
CA ILE A 165 -11.06 -5.98 -7.52
C ILE A 165 -11.98 -6.57 -6.43
N ARG A 166 -11.49 -6.58 -5.20
CA ARG A 166 -12.18 -7.03 -4.00
C ARG A 166 -12.27 -5.90 -2.98
N LYS A 167 -13.44 -5.78 -2.33
CA LYS A 167 -13.62 -4.86 -1.20
C LYS A 167 -12.93 -5.43 0.03
N THR A 168 -12.21 -4.58 0.78
CA THR A 168 -11.59 -4.99 2.05
C THR A 168 -12.49 -4.63 3.24
N HIS A 169 -12.10 -5.07 4.44
CA HIS A 169 -12.72 -4.63 5.70
C HIS A 169 -12.41 -3.15 6.04
N PHE A 170 -11.55 -2.51 5.25
CA PHE A 170 -11.03 -1.17 5.46
C PHE A 170 -11.70 -0.23 4.45
N HIS A 171 -12.52 0.72 4.94
CA HIS A 171 -13.25 1.66 4.06
C HIS A 171 -12.25 2.48 3.22
N ASN A 172 -12.63 2.77 1.96
CA ASN A 172 -11.81 3.42 0.94
C ASN A 172 -10.54 2.67 0.50
N LEU A 173 -10.37 1.40 0.88
CA LEU A 173 -9.27 0.57 0.42
C LEU A 173 -9.80 -0.71 -0.22
N ASP A 174 -9.56 -0.81 -1.52
CA ASP A 174 -9.83 -2.02 -2.30
C ASP A 174 -8.53 -2.80 -2.54
N LEU A 175 -8.66 -4.07 -2.89
CA LEU A 175 -7.55 -5.00 -3.12
C LEU A 175 -7.73 -5.73 -4.44
N ILE A 176 -6.70 -5.79 -5.28
CA ILE A 176 -6.52 -6.88 -6.25
C ILE A 176 -5.59 -7.89 -5.60
N PRO A 177 -6.08 -9.09 -5.26
CA PRO A 177 -5.29 -10.07 -4.55
C PRO A 177 -4.33 -10.82 -5.49
N ALA A 178 -3.38 -11.52 -4.88
CA ALA A 178 -2.46 -12.43 -5.55
C ALA A 178 -2.75 -13.89 -5.18
N ASN A 179 -2.31 -14.79 -6.05
CA ASN A 179 -2.32 -16.22 -5.82
C ASN A 179 -1.08 -16.86 -6.46
N LEU A 180 -0.82 -18.13 -6.15
CA LEU A 180 0.35 -18.85 -6.63
C LEU A 180 0.44 -18.95 -8.16
N LYS A 181 -0.65 -18.75 -8.92
CA LYS A 181 -0.64 -18.82 -10.39
C LYS A 181 0.17 -17.68 -11.02
N LEU A 182 0.38 -16.58 -10.31
CA LEU A 182 1.29 -15.51 -10.73
C LEU A 182 2.72 -16.00 -11.02
N TYR A 183 3.17 -17.12 -10.43
CA TYR A 183 4.45 -17.74 -10.79
C TYR A 183 4.54 -18.12 -12.27
N ASN A 184 3.42 -18.55 -12.87
CA ASN A 184 3.39 -18.92 -14.28
C ASN A 184 3.42 -17.67 -15.19
N ALA A 185 2.94 -16.53 -14.69
CA ALA A 185 2.90 -15.27 -15.44
C ALA A 185 4.28 -14.87 -15.95
N GLU A 186 5.33 -15.12 -15.16
CA GLU A 186 6.72 -14.79 -15.53
C GLU A 186 7.12 -15.42 -16.87
N TYR A 187 6.89 -16.71 -17.04
CA TYR A 187 7.23 -17.44 -18.26
C TYR A 187 6.30 -17.12 -19.42
N GLU A 188 5.00 -16.98 -19.14
CA GLU A 188 4.00 -16.71 -20.17
C GLU A 188 4.13 -15.30 -20.75
N VAL A 189 4.39 -14.29 -19.92
CA VAL A 189 4.67 -12.92 -20.38
C VAL A 189 5.94 -12.89 -21.22
N ALA A 190 7.01 -13.57 -20.79
CA ALA A 190 8.25 -13.67 -21.55
C ALA A 190 8.03 -14.33 -22.93
N ALA A 191 7.26 -15.42 -23.00
CA ALA A 191 6.91 -16.08 -24.25
C ALA A 191 6.11 -15.15 -25.18
N ARG A 192 5.18 -14.37 -24.63
CA ARG A 192 4.39 -13.39 -25.39
C ARG A 192 5.23 -12.22 -25.91
N ILE A 193 6.27 -11.79 -25.19
CA ILE A 193 7.20 -10.75 -25.68
C ILE A 193 7.91 -11.23 -26.95
N GLY A 194 8.28 -12.51 -27.04
CA GLY A 194 8.87 -13.08 -28.26
C GLY A 194 7.98 -12.99 -29.49
N VAL A 195 6.65 -12.87 -29.31
CA VAL A 195 5.65 -12.82 -30.40
C VAL A 195 5.11 -11.40 -30.62
N HIS A 196 4.84 -10.66 -29.55
CA HIS A 196 4.12 -9.38 -29.56
C HIS A 196 5.01 -8.18 -29.17
N GLY A 197 6.30 -8.41 -28.94
CA GLY A 197 7.25 -7.39 -28.49
C GLY A 197 7.00 -6.92 -27.05
N PHE A 198 7.71 -5.88 -26.65
CA PHE A 198 7.66 -5.33 -25.29
C PHE A 198 6.35 -4.62 -24.92
N ASN A 199 5.46 -4.39 -25.90
CA ASN A 199 4.11 -3.87 -25.66
C ASN A 199 3.30 -4.71 -24.65
N VAL A 200 3.64 -5.98 -24.47
CA VAL A 200 2.99 -6.85 -23.47
C VAL A 200 3.17 -6.30 -22.05
N LEU A 201 4.31 -5.67 -21.73
CA LEU A 201 4.60 -5.09 -20.41
C LEU A 201 3.66 -3.92 -20.06
N THR A 202 3.08 -3.26 -21.06
CA THR A 202 2.11 -2.17 -20.86
C THR A 202 0.68 -2.65 -20.57
N THR A 203 0.43 -3.96 -20.60
CA THR A 203 -0.93 -4.52 -20.42
C THR A 203 -1.53 -4.11 -19.07
N LEU A 204 -0.76 -4.25 -17.99
CA LEU A 204 -1.20 -3.85 -16.66
C LEU A 204 -1.50 -2.35 -16.58
N ALA A 205 -0.64 -1.50 -17.15
CA ALA A 205 -0.83 -0.06 -17.20
C ALA A 205 -2.14 0.33 -17.92
N ARG A 206 -2.39 -0.28 -19.08
CA ARG A 206 -3.62 -0.05 -19.86
C ARG A 206 -4.87 -0.51 -19.12
N ASP A 207 -4.80 -1.62 -18.40
CA ASP A 207 -5.92 -2.11 -17.60
C ASP A 207 -6.17 -1.22 -16.38
N ILE A 208 -5.14 -0.83 -15.64
CA ILE A 208 -5.25 0.13 -14.53
C ILE A 208 -5.89 1.45 -14.99
N HIS A 209 -5.55 1.94 -16.17
CA HIS A 209 -6.14 3.17 -16.72
C HIS A 209 -7.68 3.08 -16.84
N LYS A 210 -8.25 1.91 -17.10
CA LYS A 210 -9.71 1.71 -17.21
C LYS A 210 -10.46 1.93 -15.88
N VAL A 211 -9.75 1.84 -14.75
CA VAL A 211 -10.32 2.04 -13.40
C VAL A 211 -9.71 3.22 -12.67
N ALA A 212 -8.79 3.96 -13.31
CA ALA A 212 -8.08 5.09 -12.71
C ALA A 212 -9.01 6.14 -12.10
N GLY A 213 -10.17 6.44 -12.71
CA GLY A 213 -11.14 7.40 -12.21
C GLY A 213 -11.73 7.08 -10.82
N ASN A 214 -11.66 5.82 -10.40
CA ASN A 214 -12.20 5.38 -9.11
C ASN A 214 -11.21 5.54 -7.95
N TYR A 215 -9.95 5.81 -8.25
CA TYR A 215 -8.86 5.82 -7.26
C TYR A 215 -8.03 7.10 -7.37
N ASP A 216 -7.67 7.64 -6.20
CA ASP A 216 -6.70 8.71 -6.09
C ASP A 216 -5.28 8.13 -6.10
N VAL A 217 -5.10 7.02 -5.37
CA VAL A 217 -3.81 6.35 -5.22
C VAL A 217 -3.93 4.85 -5.49
N ILE A 218 -2.99 4.30 -6.22
CA ILE A 218 -2.82 2.87 -6.47
C ILE A 218 -1.45 2.47 -5.94
N VAL A 219 -1.40 1.51 -5.02
CA VAL A 219 -0.15 0.97 -4.47
C VAL A 219 0.04 -0.43 -4.99
N MET A 220 1.23 -0.77 -5.47
CA MET A 220 1.55 -2.09 -6.02
C MET A 220 2.66 -2.76 -5.22
N ASP A 221 2.46 -4.04 -4.90
CA ASP A 221 3.41 -4.90 -4.19
C ASP A 221 4.00 -5.97 -5.14
N PRO A 222 4.99 -5.62 -6.00
CA PRO A 222 5.64 -6.53 -6.94
C PRO A 222 6.50 -7.61 -6.27
N PRO A 223 6.87 -8.71 -6.95
CA PRO A 223 7.74 -9.73 -6.39
C PRO A 223 9.18 -9.21 -6.16
N PRO A 224 9.96 -9.86 -5.26
CA PRO A 224 11.33 -9.45 -4.92
C PRO A 224 12.37 -9.91 -5.97
N ALA A 225 12.10 -9.65 -7.25
CA ALA A 225 12.98 -9.99 -8.38
C ALA A 225 12.71 -9.05 -9.56
N LEU A 226 13.68 -8.84 -10.46
CA LEU A 226 13.46 -8.15 -11.73
C LEU A 226 12.89 -9.10 -12.79
N GLY A 227 11.70 -9.63 -12.53
CA GLY A 227 10.95 -10.45 -13.47
C GLY A 227 10.05 -9.63 -14.39
N MET A 228 9.36 -10.31 -15.30
CA MET A 228 8.37 -9.72 -16.21
C MET A 228 7.18 -9.13 -15.47
N VAL A 229 6.78 -9.70 -14.33
CA VAL A 229 5.72 -9.12 -13.49
C VAL A 229 6.20 -7.80 -12.89
N SER A 230 7.40 -7.77 -12.32
CA SER A 230 7.98 -6.53 -11.76
C SER A 230 8.17 -5.45 -12.83
N LEU A 231 8.63 -5.82 -14.03
CA LEU A 231 8.71 -4.87 -15.15
C LEU A 231 7.34 -4.31 -15.51
N SER A 232 6.31 -5.17 -15.64
CA SER A 232 4.94 -4.72 -15.93
C SER A 232 4.38 -3.79 -14.85
N VAL A 233 4.69 -4.06 -13.58
CA VAL A 233 4.33 -3.20 -12.44
C VAL A 233 5.04 -1.85 -12.52
N MET A 234 6.35 -1.84 -12.79
CA MET A 234 7.12 -0.60 -12.94
C MET A 234 6.64 0.24 -14.13
N TYR A 235 6.26 -0.40 -15.24
CA TYR A 235 5.63 0.26 -16.38
C TYR A 235 4.28 0.89 -16.09
N ALA A 236 3.52 0.30 -15.16
CA ALA A 236 2.26 0.86 -14.72
C ALA A 236 2.44 2.00 -13.71
N ALA A 237 3.59 2.05 -13.02
CA ALA A 237 3.86 3.02 -11.97
C ALA A 237 4.34 4.37 -12.53
N ASN A 238 3.95 5.45 -11.85
CA ASN A 238 4.49 6.79 -12.04
C ASN A 238 5.24 7.30 -10.79
N ALA A 239 5.42 6.45 -9.79
CA ALA A 239 6.26 6.70 -8.63
C ALA A 239 6.84 5.40 -8.08
N LEU A 240 8.05 5.46 -7.53
CA LEU A 240 8.70 4.32 -6.88
C LEU A 240 8.90 4.59 -5.40
N LEU A 241 8.63 3.57 -4.59
CA LEU A 241 8.95 3.53 -3.16
C LEU A 241 9.87 2.33 -2.90
N ILE A 242 11.10 2.57 -2.48
CA ILE A 242 12.17 1.57 -2.40
C ILE A 242 12.56 1.39 -0.93
N PRO A 243 12.17 0.29 -0.28
CA PRO A 243 12.66 -0.04 1.05
C PRO A 243 14.15 -0.38 0.99
N VAL A 244 14.98 0.25 1.82
CA VAL A 244 16.43 0.00 1.87
C VAL A 244 16.83 -0.37 3.29
N PRO A 245 17.13 -1.64 3.58
CA PRO A 245 17.71 -1.99 4.87
C PRO A 245 19.10 -1.38 5.05
N PRO A 246 19.48 -0.94 6.26
CA PRO A 246 20.76 -0.29 6.51
C PRO A 246 21.91 -1.31 6.62
N SER A 247 22.17 -2.05 5.53
CA SER A 247 23.34 -2.92 5.42
C SER A 247 24.08 -2.65 4.11
N ILE A 248 25.41 -2.84 4.11
CA ILE A 248 26.23 -2.57 2.91
C ILE A 248 25.81 -3.43 1.71
N VAL A 249 25.41 -4.68 1.96
CA VAL A 249 24.96 -5.60 0.91
C VAL A 249 23.64 -5.14 0.33
N ASP A 250 22.73 -4.65 1.18
CA ASP A 250 21.42 -4.15 0.75
C ASP A 250 21.54 -2.82 0.01
N PHE A 251 22.42 -1.94 0.47
CA PHE A 251 22.77 -0.70 -0.22
C PHE A 251 23.34 -0.98 -1.62
N ALA A 252 24.33 -1.86 -1.73
CA ALA A 252 24.91 -2.26 -3.01
C ALA A 252 23.89 -2.94 -3.94
N SER A 253 22.96 -3.72 -3.38
CA SER A 253 21.87 -4.32 -4.16
C SER A 253 20.90 -3.26 -4.69
N THR A 254 20.65 -2.20 -3.93
CA THR A 254 19.78 -1.09 -4.32
C THR A 254 20.44 -0.22 -5.41
N THR A 255 21.74 0.03 -5.32
CA THR A 255 22.45 0.77 -6.39
C THR A 255 22.49 -0.04 -7.69
N ALA A 256 22.77 -1.34 -7.61
CA ALA A 256 22.69 -2.24 -8.76
C ALA A 256 21.27 -2.30 -9.34
N PHE A 257 20.24 -2.30 -8.48
CA PHE A 257 18.84 -2.20 -8.90
C PHE A 257 18.59 -0.98 -9.77
N LEU A 258 19.03 0.20 -9.33
CA LEU A 258 18.81 1.44 -10.07
C LEU A 258 19.55 1.44 -11.41
N GLY A 259 20.79 0.93 -11.45
CA GLY A 259 21.54 0.80 -12.71
C GLY A 259 20.88 -0.16 -13.69
N MET A 260 20.40 -1.31 -13.21
CA MET A 260 19.65 -2.27 -14.05
C MET A 260 18.33 -1.68 -14.54
N LEU A 261 17.64 -0.90 -13.70
CA LEU A 261 16.42 -0.21 -14.09
C LEU A 261 16.69 0.81 -15.19
N GLU A 262 17.73 1.63 -15.04
CA GLU A 262 18.15 2.62 -16.03
C GLU A 262 18.49 1.94 -17.37
N GLU A 263 19.28 0.86 -17.35
CA GLU A 263 19.63 0.08 -18.54
C GLU A 263 18.38 -0.53 -19.21
N THR A 264 17.51 -1.15 -18.42
CA THR A 264 16.29 -1.80 -18.94
C THR A 264 15.34 -0.76 -19.54
N MET A 265 15.15 0.38 -18.87
CA MET A 265 14.32 1.47 -19.39
C MET A 265 14.95 2.08 -20.64
N GLY A 266 16.26 2.26 -20.69
CA GLY A 266 17.00 2.73 -21.86
C GLY A 266 16.79 1.84 -23.09
N ALA A 267 16.98 0.53 -22.94
CA ALA A 267 16.75 -0.44 -24.01
C ALA A 267 15.30 -0.44 -24.53
N LEU A 268 14.35 -0.17 -23.64
CA LEU A 268 12.92 -0.13 -23.99
C LEU A 268 12.46 1.25 -24.50
N GLY A 269 13.25 2.30 -24.27
CA GLY A 269 13.02 3.64 -24.82
C GLY A 269 13.15 3.68 -26.34
N GLU A 270 13.92 2.76 -26.93
CA GLU A 270 13.95 2.54 -28.39
C GLU A 270 12.58 2.11 -28.95
N HIS A 271 11.66 1.70 -28.08
CA HIS A 271 10.30 1.29 -28.42
C HIS A 271 9.21 2.32 -28.02
N ASP A 272 9.59 3.54 -27.64
CA ASP A 272 8.66 4.61 -27.20
C ASP A 272 7.88 4.25 -25.93
N ILE A 273 8.46 3.38 -25.08
CA ILE A 273 7.88 2.94 -23.81
C ILE A 273 8.81 3.33 -22.65
N GLN A 274 8.68 4.57 -22.18
CA GLN A 274 9.43 5.08 -21.03
C GLN A 274 8.50 5.61 -19.94
N PRO A 275 8.43 4.95 -18.77
CA PRO A 275 7.69 5.48 -17.63
C PRO A 275 8.44 6.68 -17.06
N GLU A 276 7.72 7.78 -16.85
CA GLU A 276 8.23 8.94 -16.13
C GLU A 276 7.83 8.81 -14.65
N TYR A 277 8.83 8.76 -13.77
CA TYR A 277 8.58 8.69 -12.34
C TYR A 277 8.58 10.11 -11.76
N GLY A 278 7.43 10.57 -11.27
CA GLY A 278 7.33 11.86 -10.60
C GLY A 278 8.10 11.90 -9.27
N PHE A 279 8.34 10.75 -8.64
CA PHE A 279 9.37 10.61 -7.62
C PHE A 279 9.91 9.17 -7.49
N VAL A 280 11.14 9.07 -6.98
CA VAL A 280 11.77 7.83 -6.50
C VAL A 280 12.13 8.05 -5.04
N GLY A 281 11.37 7.42 -4.15
CA GLY A 281 11.48 7.55 -2.70
C GLY A 281 12.16 6.35 -2.06
N MET A 282 13.17 6.55 -1.23
CA MET A 282 13.85 5.50 -0.49
C MET A 282 13.45 5.54 0.99
N VAL A 283 13.02 4.40 1.51
CA VAL A 283 12.63 4.26 2.91
C VAL A 283 13.64 3.38 3.62
N ILE A 284 14.40 3.95 4.56
CA ILE A 284 15.26 3.15 5.42
C ILE A 284 14.37 2.20 6.23
N SER A 285 14.55 0.90 6.01
CA SER A 285 13.65 -0.14 6.54
C SER A 285 14.41 -1.08 7.48
N LYS A 286 13.70 -1.68 8.44
CA LYS A 286 14.27 -2.61 9.43
C LYS A 286 15.48 -2.05 10.18
N SER A 287 15.54 -0.73 10.39
CA SER A 287 16.63 -0.12 11.14
C SER A 287 16.52 -0.39 12.64
N GLU A 288 17.67 -0.35 13.31
CA GLU A 288 17.84 -0.55 14.73
C GLU A 288 18.71 0.58 15.29
N ALA A 289 18.15 1.37 16.21
CA ALA A 289 18.76 2.61 16.69
C ALA A 289 20.11 2.42 17.42
N ASN A 290 20.42 1.20 17.86
CA ASN A 290 21.59 0.89 18.69
C ASN A 290 22.73 0.23 17.92
N ILE A 291 22.65 0.17 16.58
CA ILE A 291 23.68 -0.45 15.75
C ILE A 291 24.45 0.63 14.99
N GLU A 292 25.68 0.89 15.41
CA GLU A 292 26.52 1.95 14.83
C GLU A 292 26.83 1.71 13.36
N SER A 293 27.06 0.45 12.96
CA SER A 293 27.28 0.11 11.55
C SER A 293 26.06 0.42 10.67
N GLN A 294 24.83 0.35 11.20
CA GLN A 294 23.64 0.74 10.45
C GLN A 294 23.60 2.26 10.24
N ARG A 295 23.95 3.05 11.26
CA ARG A 295 24.01 4.52 11.15
C ARG A 295 24.96 4.96 10.04
N GLN A 296 26.14 4.34 9.97
CA GLN A 296 27.10 4.62 8.89
C GLN A 296 26.50 4.35 7.50
N ILE A 297 25.73 3.28 7.33
CA ILE A 297 25.06 2.99 6.06
C ILE A 297 23.94 3.98 5.77
N VAL A 298 23.18 4.40 6.78
CA VAL A 298 22.15 5.45 6.64
C VAL A 298 22.79 6.77 6.20
N ASP A 299 23.91 7.17 6.81
CA ASP A 299 24.64 8.38 6.44
C ASP A 299 25.17 8.32 5.00
N ILE A 300 25.71 7.18 4.58
CA ILE A 300 26.12 6.95 3.18
C ILE A 300 24.90 7.05 2.25
N THR A 301 23.78 6.43 2.62
CA THR A 301 22.55 6.45 1.82
C THR A 301 22.03 7.88 1.64
N ASN A 302 21.99 8.67 2.72
CA ASN A 302 21.61 10.08 2.68
C ASN A 302 22.59 10.91 1.85
N THR A 303 23.90 10.63 1.92
CA THR A 303 24.92 11.34 1.14
C THR A 303 24.77 11.08 -0.35
N VAL A 304 24.48 9.84 -0.74
CA VAL A 304 24.40 9.42 -2.15
C VAL A 304 23.05 9.80 -2.78
N PHE A 305 21.94 9.57 -2.08
CA PHE A 305 20.60 9.71 -2.64
C PHE A 305 19.86 10.98 -2.17
N GLY A 306 20.38 11.68 -1.15
CA GLY A 306 19.92 13.00 -0.75
C GLY A 306 18.40 13.09 -0.57
N ARG A 307 17.77 13.95 -1.38
CA ARG A 307 16.33 14.26 -1.31
C ARG A 307 15.41 13.09 -1.64
N SER A 308 15.93 12.02 -2.24
CA SER A 308 15.15 10.80 -2.48
C SER A 308 14.95 9.98 -1.21
N VAL A 309 15.74 10.19 -0.15
CA VAL A 309 15.61 9.44 1.10
C VAL A 309 14.57 10.10 2.00
N PHE A 310 13.61 9.30 2.47
CA PHE A 310 12.62 9.71 3.44
C PHE A 310 13.29 9.97 4.80
N SER A 311 12.86 11.02 5.48
CA SER A 311 13.43 11.39 6.79
C SER A 311 13.04 10.39 7.87
N GLN A 312 11.85 9.80 7.75
CA GLN A 312 11.35 8.78 8.66
C GLN A 312 11.84 7.38 8.28
N GLU A 313 12.62 6.77 9.16
CA GLU A 313 12.98 5.36 9.08
C GLU A 313 11.87 4.45 9.64
N LEU A 314 11.69 3.27 9.05
CA LEU A 314 10.82 2.22 9.58
C LEU A 314 11.66 1.18 10.36
N ARG A 315 11.61 1.27 11.69
CA ARG A 315 12.43 0.41 12.56
C ARG A 315 11.92 -1.03 12.62
N SER A 316 12.84 -1.96 12.88
CA SER A 316 12.48 -3.35 13.17
C SER A 316 11.62 -3.42 14.44
N SER A 317 10.49 -4.15 14.36
CA SER A 317 9.63 -4.41 15.50
C SER A 317 8.92 -5.75 15.38
N ALA A 318 8.90 -6.49 16.49
CA ALA A 318 8.11 -7.71 16.62
C ALA A 318 6.61 -7.47 16.41
N GLU A 319 6.12 -6.23 16.62
CA GLU A 319 4.71 -5.87 16.45
C GLU A 319 4.21 -6.11 15.02
N PHE A 320 5.04 -5.82 14.00
CA PHE A 320 4.69 -6.09 12.60
C PHE A 320 4.51 -7.59 12.34
N ASN A 321 5.41 -8.42 12.88
CA ASN A 321 5.34 -9.88 12.74
C ASN A 321 4.17 -10.47 13.54
N ASN A 322 3.90 -9.93 14.72
CA ASN A 322 2.78 -10.34 15.58
C ASN A 322 1.41 -9.99 14.97
N ALA A 323 1.32 -8.85 14.28
CA ALA A 323 0.14 -8.50 13.50
C ALA A 323 -0.02 -9.46 12.31
N ALA A 324 1.05 -9.63 11.52
CA ALA A 324 1.03 -10.47 10.32
C ALA A 324 0.70 -11.94 10.61
N SER A 325 1.13 -12.49 11.76
CA SER A 325 0.80 -13.86 12.16
C SER A 325 -0.69 -14.06 12.48
N GLN A 326 -1.40 -12.98 12.83
CA GLN A 326 -2.86 -12.93 12.94
C GLN A 326 -3.54 -12.53 11.64
N LEU A 327 -2.77 -12.52 10.54
CA LEU A 327 -3.18 -12.04 9.22
C LEU A 327 -3.58 -10.55 9.24
N LYS A 328 -3.16 -9.76 10.22
CA LYS A 328 -3.57 -8.36 10.45
C LYS A 328 -2.40 -7.40 10.22
N THR A 329 -2.68 -6.11 10.20
CA THR A 329 -1.66 -5.04 10.23
C THR A 329 -1.60 -4.35 11.58
N VAL A 330 -0.60 -3.47 11.79
CA VAL A 330 -0.50 -2.67 13.03
C VAL A 330 -1.70 -1.72 13.20
N PHE A 331 -2.29 -1.26 12.09
CA PHE A 331 -3.51 -0.45 12.10
C PHE A 331 -4.76 -1.26 12.51
N ASP A 332 -4.79 -2.57 12.25
CA ASP A 332 -5.89 -3.47 12.66
C ASP A 332 -5.82 -3.89 14.13
N LEU A 333 -4.66 -3.75 14.79
CA LEU A 333 -4.49 -4.20 16.18
C LEU A 333 -5.33 -3.33 17.13
N THR A 334 -6.05 -3.96 18.05
CA THR A 334 -6.74 -3.26 19.15
C THR A 334 -5.88 -3.24 20.41
N SER A 335 -6.12 -2.28 21.30
CA SER A 335 -5.27 -1.99 22.45
C SER A 335 -5.18 -3.09 23.51
N SER A 336 -6.02 -4.13 23.44
CA SER A 336 -6.08 -5.18 24.47
C SER A 336 -5.03 -6.29 24.31
N THR A 337 -4.36 -6.40 23.16
CA THR A 337 -3.55 -7.58 22.81
C THR A 337 -2.04 -7.37 22.77
N THR A 338 -1.55 -6.13 22.82
CA THR A 338 -0.10 -5.84 22.64
C THR A 338 0.42 -4.78 23.60
N ASN A 339 1.76 -4.71 23.73
CA ASN A 339 2.41 -3.68 24.54
C ASN A 339 2.11 -2.29 23.93
N HIS A 340 1.22 -1.54 24.60
CA HIS A 340 0.68 -0.27 24.12
C HIS A 340 1.77 0.72 23.67
N ALA A 341 2.90 0.77 24.37
CA ALA A 341 4.02 1.66 24.04
C ALA A 341 4.68 1.28 22.70
N VAL A 342 4.88 -0.02 22.46
CA VAL A 342 5.50 -0.53 21.22
C VAL A 342 4.57 -0.27 20.03
N ARG A 343 3.28 -0.57 20.17
CA ARG A 343 2.28 -0.29 19.12
C ARG A 343 2.21 1.19 18.79
N THR A 344 2.11 2.05 19.81
CA THR A 344 2.06 3.51 19.63
C THR A 344 3.28 4.02 18.88
N ARG A 345 4.47 3.53 19.23
CA ARG A 345 5.71 3.87 18.52
C ARG A 345 5.67 3.45 17.05
N CYS A 346 5.17 2.26 16.73
CA CYS A 346 5.04 1.79 15.35
C CYS A 346 4.04 2.66 14.56
N LEU A 347 2.88 2.98 15.14
CA LEU A 347 1.90 3.86 14.53
C LEU A 347 2.46 5.27 14.26
N ASN A 348 3.25 5.83 15.18
CA ASN A 348 3.89 7.12 14.97
C ASN A 348 4.86 7.11 13.79
N GLN A 349 5.71 6.08 13.68
CA GLN A 349 6.63 5.92 12.54
C GLN A 349 5.86 5.77 11.23
N LEU A 350 4.80 4.95 11.22
CA LEU A 350 3.95 4.76 10.04
C LEU A 350 3.24 6.05 9.63
N ASN A 351 2.76 6.84 10.60
CA ASN A 351 2.08 8.09 10.31
C ASN A 351 3.04 9.16 9.78
N GLN A 352 4.27 9.22 10.29
CA GLN A 352 5.31 10.13 9.80
C GLN A 352 5.76 9.74 8.38
N LEU A 353 6.01 8.45 8.15
CA LEU A 353 6.34 7.92 6.82
C LEU A 353 5.20 8.17 5.81
N GLY A 354 3.96 7.92 6.23
CA GLY A 354 2.78 8.16 5.42
C GLY A 354 2.59 9.64 5.08
N TRP A 355 2.87 10.54 6.02
CA TRP A 355 2.80 11.99 5.79
C TRP A 355 3.81 12.44 4.72
N GLU A 356 5.06 12.01 4.83
CA GLU A 356 6.06 12.30 3.80
C GLU A 356 5.68 11.73 2.42
N LEU A 357 5.05 10.54 2.41
CA LEU A 357 4.59 9.93 1.17
C LEU A 357 3.44 10.75 0.56
N GLU A 358 2.49 11.18 1.39
CA GLU A 358 1.37 12.03 0.98
C GLU A 358 1.85 13.34 0.35
N GLU A 359 2.87 13.98 0.94
CA GLU A 359 3.45 15.21 0.40
C GLU A 359 4.10 14.99 -0.97
N ASN A 360 4.75 13.85 -1.19
CA ASN A 360 5.26 13.50 -2.52
C ASN A 360 4.16 13.16 -3.52
N ILE A 361 3.08 12.52 -3.08
CA ILE A 361 1.89 12.24 -3.90
C ILE A 361 1.24 13.54 -4.37
N LYS A 362 1.01 14.52 -3.48
CA LYS A 362 0.39 15.80 -3.83
C LYS A 362 1.16 16.57 -4.91
N LYS A 363 2.49 16.42 -4.95
CA LYS A 363 3.32 17.02 -6.01
C LYS A 363 3.03 16.44 -7.40
N LEU A 364 2.47 15.23 -7.49
CA LEU A 364 2.04 14.62 -8.76
C LEU A 364 0.74 15.23 -9.30
N TRP A 365 0.04 16.04 -8.50
CA TRP A 365 -1.27 16.58 -8.81
C TRP A 365 -1.21 18.10 -8.96
N PRO A 366 -1.15 18.62 -10.20
CA PRO A 366 -1.16 20.05 -10.46
C PRO A 366 -2.29 20.81 -9.74
N SER A 367 -3.48 20.20 -9.59
CA SER A 367 -4.59 20.85 -8.87
C SER A 367 -4.32 21.10 -7.38
N ARG A 368 -3.31 20.44 -6.82
CA ARG A 368 -2.92 20.56 -5.41
C ARG A 368 -1.69 21.43 -5.20
N HIS A 369 -1.08 21.97 -6.26
CA HIS A 369 0.05 22.89 -6.14
C HIS A 369 -0.43 24.26 -5.59
N GLY A 370 0.19 24.75 -4.51
CA GLY A 370 -0.08 26.09 -3.97
C GLY A 370 -1.19 26.19 -2.93
N LEU A 371 -1.59 25.07 -2.31
CA LEU A 371 -2.53 25.03 -1.17
C LEU A 371 -1.83 25.04 0.22
N ASP A 372 -0.54 25.37 0.26
CA ASP A 372 0.29 25.39 1.49
C ASP A 372 0.04 26.60 2.40
#